data_AF-A0A2I0GKH3-F1
#
_entry.id   AF-A0A2I0GKH3-F1
#
_cell.length_a   1.000
_cell.length_b   1.000
_cell.length_c   1.000
_cell.angle_alpha   90.00
_cell.angle_beta   90.00
_cell.angle_gamma   90.00
#
_symmetry.space_group_name_H-M   'P 1'
#
loop_
_entity.id
_entity.type
_entity.pdbx_description
1 polymer ?
#
loop_
_entity_poly.entity_id
_entity_poly.type
_entity_poly.pdbx_seq_one_letter_code
_entity_poly.pdbx_strand_id
1 'polypeptide(L)'
;MVSKSAQYCYTDPNNPVGLLLLSEVALGEIYELKKAKYMDKPPEGKHSTKGLGKKIPDESEYVKWKDEIVIPCGKPVSSNVKASELMYNEYIVYNTAQVKMQFLLKVRFHHKTRRTG
;
A
#
# COMPACT_ATOMS: atom_id res chain seq x y z
N MET A 1 0.19 -1.81 -3.20
CA MET A 1 1.14 -2.59 -4.03
C MET A 1 2.20 -3.20 -3.13
N VAL A 2 2.44 -4.51 -3.24
CA VAL A 2 3.36 -5.24 -2.35
C VAL A 2 4.81 -4.73 -2.44
N SER A 3 5.30 -4.37 -3.63
CA SER A 3 6.67 -3.93 -3.83
C SER A 3 7.05 -2.69 -3.02
N LYS A 4 6.10 -1.77 -2.80
CA LYS A 4 6.32 -0.57 -1.97
C LYS A 4 6.46 -0.93 -0.49
N SER A 5 5.56 -1.74 0.05
CA SER A 5 5.64 -2.19 1.46
C SER A 5 6.87 -3.06 1.71
N ALA A 6 7.27 -3.86 0.72
CA ALA A 6 8.43 -4.74 0.77
C ALA A 6 9.78 -4.00 0.96
N GLN A 7 9.86 -2.74 0.55
CA GLN A 7 11.07 -1.92 0.77
C GLN A 7 11.34 -1.66 2.25
N TYR A 8 10.30 -1.67 3.10
CA TYR A 8 10.43 -1.51 4.55
C TYR A 8 10.89 -2.77 5.27
N CYS A 9 11.04 -3.90 4.58
CA CYS A 9 11.61 -5.11 5.18
C CYS A 9 13.15 -5.04 5.30
N TYR A 10 13.81 -4.09 4.63
CA TYR A 10 15.27 -3.89 4.66
C TYR A 10 16.11 -5.17 4.42
N THR A 11 15.61 -6.09 3.58
CA THR A 11 16.32 -7.33 3.25
C THR A 11 17.53 -7.08 2.36
N ASP A 12 18.56 -7.91 2.49
CA ASP A 12 19.78 -7.86 1.67
C ASP A 12 20.13 -9.26 1.12
N PRO A 13 21.14 -9.42 0.24
CA PRO A 13 21.52 -10.72 -0.31
C PRO A 13 21.91 -11.78 0.73
N ASN A 14 22.49 -11.39 1.87
CA ASN A 14 22.84 -12.26 2.99
C ASN A 14 21.62 -12.55 3.88
N ASN A 15 20.68 -11.61 3.99
CA ASN A 15 19.42 -11.77 4.74
C ASN A 15 18.19 -11.56 3.84
N PRO A 16 17.88 -12.52 2.94
CA PRO A 16 16.89 -12.31 1.88
C PRO A 16 15.46 -12.60 2.33
N VAL A 17 15.17 -12.73 3.62
CA VAL A 17 13.83 -13.07 4.12
C VAL A 17 13.26 -11.91 4.91
N GLY A 18 12.10 -11.42 4.48
CA GLY A 18 11.34 -10.36 5.14
C GLY A 18 9.96 -10.86 5.57
N LEU A 19 9.35 -10.13 6.50
CA LEU A 19 7.98 -10.34 6.92
C LEU A 19 7.09 -9.22 6.37
N LEU A 20 5.95 -9.60 5.80
CA LEU A 20 4.95 -8.69 5.27
C LEU A 20 3.60 -8.96 5.90
N LEU A 21 2.88 -7.90 6.24
CA LEU A 21 1.57 -8.00 6.85
C LEU A 21 0.49 -7.68 5.81
N LEU A 22 -0.54 -8.52 5.74
CA LEU A 22 -1.81 -8.18 5.11
C LEU A 22 -2.85 -7.96 6.21
N SER A 23 -3.37 -6.75 6.25
CA SER A 23 -4.39 -6.33 7.19
C SER A 23 -5.66 -5.93 6.46
N GLU A 24 -6.79 -6.25 7.07
CA GLU A 24 -8.07 -5.64 6.75
C GLU A 24 -8.08 -4.25 7.39
N VAL A 25 -8.38 -3.22 6.59
CA VAL A 25 -8.33 -1.83 7.03
C VAL A 25 -9.64 -1.14 6.72
N ALA A 26 -10.32 -0.67 7.77
CA ALA A 26 -11.57 0.08 7.65
C ALA A 26 -11.27 1.54 7.27
N LEU A 27 -11.21 1.83 5.96
CA LEU A 27 -10.89 3.16 5.45
C LEU A 27 -12.01 4.18 5.64
N GLY A 28 -13.26 3.74 5.61
CA GLY A 28 -14.45 4.62 5.68
C GLY A 28 -14.40 5.74 4.64
N GLU A 29 -14.93 6.91 4.99
CA GLU A 29 -14.77 8.13 4.20
C GLU A 29 -13.31 8.59 4.09
N ILE A 30 -12.78 8.57 2.87
CA ILE A 30 -11.38 8.86 2.56
C ILE A 30 -11.18 10.35 2.25
N TYR A 31 -10.12 10.96 2.79
CA TYR A 31 -9.58 12.25 2.36
C TYR A 31 -8.43 12.05 1.36
N GLU A 32 -8.56 12.54 0.14
CA GLU A 32 -7.55 12.34 -0.91
C GLU A 32 -6.58 13.51 -1.03
N LEU A 33 -5.28 13.19 -1.17
CA LEU A 33 -4.19 14.17 -1.32
C LEU A 33 -3.28 13.80 -2.47
N LYS A 34 -2.80 14.80 -3.22
CA LYS A 34 -1.84 14.61 -4.32
C LYS A 34 -0.39 14.93 -3.94
N LYS A 35 -0.22 15.68 -2.86
CA LYS A 35 1.07 16.18 -2.35
C LYS A 35 1.26 15.79 -0.91
N ALA A 36 2.51 15.73 -0.48
CA ALA A 36 2.84 15.48 0.92
C ALA A 36 2.24 16.59 1.80
N LYS A 37 1.59 16.18 2.89
CA LYS A 37 1.03 17.07 3.89
C LYS A 37 1.14 16.40 5.24
N TYR A 38 1.80 17.06 6.20
CA TYR A 38 1.81 16.62 7.58
C TYR A 38 0.40 16.75 8.17
N MET A 39 -0.10 15.68 8.79
CA MET A 39 -1.43 15.63 9.41
C MET A 39 -1.44 14.66 10.59
N ASP A 40 -1.97 15.11 11.72
CA ASP A 40 -2.20 14.25 12.89
C ASP A 40 -3.60 13.60 12.88
N LYS A 41 -4.53 14.18 12.12
CA LYS A 41 -5.91 13.69 11.94
C LYS A 41 -6.48 14.15 10.59
N PRO A 42 -7.44 13.42 10.01
CA PRO A 42 -8.09 13.84 8.78
C PRO A 42 -9.09 14.98 9.06
N PRO A 43 -9.57 15.69 8.02
CA PRO A 43 -10.65 16.67 8.16
C PRO A 43 -11.93 16.05 8.74
N GLU A 44 -12.81 16.90 9.28
CA GLU A 44 -14.10 16.47 9.80
C GLU A 44 -14.91 15.67 8.75
N GLY A 45 -15.57 14.60 9.20
CA GLY A 45 -16.31 13.67 8.35
C GLY A 45 -15.44 12.67 7.57
N LYS A 46 -14.11 12.71 7.71
CA LYS A 46 -13.19 11.74 7.09
C LYS A 46 -12.56 10.84 8.16
N HIS A 47 -12.32 9.58 7.80
CA HIS A 47 -11.80 8.54 8.71
C HIS A 47 -10.39 8.09 8.35
N SER A 48 -9.95 8.36 7.12
CA SER A 48 -8.63 7.98 6.62
C SER A 48 -8.12 8.98 5.60
N THR A 49 -6.86 8.83 5.20
CA THR A 49 -6.24 9.59 4.12
C THR A 49 -5.71 8.65 3.07
N LYS A 50 -5.87 9.05 1.81
CA LYS A 50 -5.27 8.37 0.66
C LYS A 50 -4.34 9.34 -0.06
N GLY A 51 -3.04 9.05 -0.01
CA GLY A 51 -2.07 9.67 -0.90
C GLY A 51 -2.25 9.09 -2.30
N LEU A 52 -2.60 9.93 -3.26
CA LEU A 52 -2.85 9.54 -4.65
C LEU A 52 -1.53 9.40 -5.41
N GLY A 53 -1.19 8.19 -5.84
CA GLY A 53 0.02 7.90 -6.59
C GLY A 53 -0.18 7.83 -8.11
N LYS A 54 0.92 7.94 -8.86
CA LYS A 54 0.93 7.83 -10.33
C LYS A 54 0.60 6.43 -10.85
N LYS A 55 0.86 5.38 -10.08
CA LYS A 55 0.56 3.98 -10.39
C LYS A 55 -0.44 3.41 -9.39
N ILE A 56 -1.50 2.80 -9.92
CA ILE A 56 -2.56 2.15 -9.15
C ILE A 56 -2.77 0.71 -9.64
N PRO A 57 -3.31 -0.20 -8.83
CA PRO A 57 -3.77 -1.50 -9.31
C PRO A 57 -4.96 -1.30 -10.25
N ASP A 58 -5.06 -2.12 -11.30
CA ASP A 58 -6.21 -2.11 -12.21
C ASP A 58 -7.50 -2.45 -11.44
N GLU A 59 -8.44 -1.50 -11.42
CA GLU A 59 -9.71 -1.63 -10.68
C GLU A 59 -10.62 -2.70 -11.25
N SER A 60 -10.49 -3.03 -12.55
CA SER A 60 -11.24 -4.11 -13.18
C SER A 60 -10.82 -5.50 -12.71
N GLU A 61 -9.62 -5.62 -12.12
CA GLU A 61 -9.06 -6.86 -11.59
C GLU A 61 -9.24 -6.98 -10.06
N TYR A 62 -10.04 -6.12 -9.43
CA TYR A 62 -10.31 -6.19 -8.00
C TYR A 62 -11.17 -7.39 -7.67
N VAL A 63 -10.84 -8.07 -6.57
CA VAL A 63 -11.58 -9.24 -6.09
C VAL A 63 -12.25 -8.89 -4.77
N LYS A 64 -13.47 -9.39 -4.56
CA LYS A 64 -14.14 -9.36 -3.25
C LYS A 64 -13.80 -10.63 -2.48
N TRP A 65 -13.36 -10.48 -1.24
CA TRP A 65 -13.16 -11.57 -0.30
C TRP A 65 -14.18 -11.46 0.83
N LYS A 66 -14.89 -12.56 1.12
CA LYS A 66 -16.01 -12.60 2.08
C LYS A 66 -17.09 -11.55 1.76
N ASP A 67 -17.33 -11.30 0.48
CA ASP A 67 -18.34 -10.39 -0.10
C ASP A 67 -18.26 -8.89 0.26
N GLU A 68 -17.44 -8.52 1.26
CA GLU A 68 -17.34 -7.16 1.77
C GLU A 68 -15.93 -6.56 1.63
N ILE A 69 -14.89 -7.39 1.61
CA ILE A 69 -13.50 -6.92 1.62
C ILE A 69 -12.98 -6.80 0.19
N VAL A 70 -12.63 -5.59 -0.21
CA VAL A 70 -12.01 -5.32 -1.52
C VAL A 70 -10.51 -5.63 -1.47
N ILE A 71 -10.06 -6.55 -2.31
CA ILE A 71 -8.64 -6.87 -2.51
C ILE A 71 -8.16 -6.23 -3.82
N PRO A 72 -7.31 -5.19 -3.77
CA PRO A 72 -6.77 -4.52 -4.94
C PRO A 72 -5.56 -5.29 -5.52
N CYS A 73 -5.81 -6.48 -6.07
CA CYS A 73 -4.79 -7.40 -6.59
C CYS A 73 -4.44 -7.19 -8.08
N GLY A 74 -5.01 -6.18 -8.73
CA GLY A 74 -4.79 -5.90 -10.14
C GLY A 74 -3.36 -5.51 -10.50
N LYS A 75 -3.00 -5.70 -11.77
CA LYS A 75 -1.71 -5.26 -12.31
C LYS A 75 -1.53 -3.75 -12.18
N PRO A 76 -0.28 -3.24 -12.07
CA PRO A 76 -0.05 -1.80 -11.95
C PRO A 76 -0.32 -1.06 -13.27
N VAL A 77 -1.31 -0.17 -13.28
CA VAL A 77 -1.65 0.73 -14.38
C VAL A 77 -1.35 2.18 -14.02
N SER A 78 -1.31 3.06 -15.03
CA SER A 78 -1.16 4.50 -14.79
C SER A 78 -2.47 5.08 -14.26
N SER A 79 -2.39 5.91 -13.23
CA SER A 79 -3.53 6.68 -12.73
C SER A 79 -3.81 7.90 -13.62
N ASN A 80 -5.00 8.46 -13.50
CA ASN A 80 -5.37 9.75 -14.12
C ASN A 80 -4.94 10.98 -13.28
N VAL A 81 -4.17 10.77 -12.20
CA VAL A 81 -3.80 11.81 -11.25
C VAL A 81 -2.65 12.66 -11.80
N LYS A 82 -2.96 13.89 -12.21
CA LYS A 82 -1.95 14.88 -12.62
C LYS A 82 -1.21 15.46 -11.41
N ALA A 83 0.08 15.74 -11.59
CA ALA A 83 0.96 16.42 -10.61
C ALA A 83 1.03 15.74 -9.22
N SER A 84 0.91 14.42 -9.16
CA SER A 84 1.18 13.66 -7.93
C SER A 84 2.68 13.63 -7.61
N GLU A 85 3.02 13.80 -6.33
CA GLU A 85 4.37 13.62 -5.80
C GLU A 85 4.67 12.15 -5.44
N LEU A 86 3.65 11.29 -5.45
CA LEU A 86 3.74 9.88 -5.04
C LEU A 86 3.77 8.95 -6.25
N MET A 87 4.66 7.95 -6.22
CA MET A 87 4.68 6.93 -7.28
C MET A 87 3.52 5.93 -7.17
N TYR A 88 3.10 5.60 -5.96
CA TYR A 88 2.03 4.62 -5.68
C TYR A 88 1.13 5.14 -4.57
N ASN A 89 -0.12 4.68 -4.52
CA ASN A 89 -1.04 5.05 -3.46
C ASN A 89 -0.48 4.71 -2.06
N GLU A 90 -0.85 5.53 -1.08
CA GLU A 90 -0.68 5.28 0.35
C GLU A 90 -2.03 5.40 1.03
N TYR A 91 -2.27 4.57 2.03
CA TYR A 91 -3.49 4.58 2.83
C TYR A 91 -3.08 4.72 4.29
N ILE A 92 -3.61 5.75 4.94
CA ILE A 92 -3.27 6.12 6.30
C ILE A 92 -4.56 6.14 7.12
N VAL A 93 -4.54 5.41 8.24
CA VAL A 93 -5.59 5.45 9.28
C VAL A 93 -5.00 6.02 10.55
N TYR A 94 -5.84 6.69 11.34
CA TYR A 94 -5.42 7.45 12.52
C TYR A 94 -5.87 6.81 13.83
N ASN A 95 -6.63 5.71 13.74
CA ASN A 95 -7.06 4.91 14.87
C ASN A 95 -6.64 3.45 14.66
N THR A 96 -5.95 2.86 15.64
CA THR A 96 -5.48 1.47 15.59
C THR A 96 -6.63 0.46 15.49
N ALA A 97 -7.82 0.80 16.01
CA ALA A 97 -9.03 -0.02 15.88
C ALA A 97 -9.51 -0.19 14.43
N GLN A 98 -9.04 0.64 13.48
CA GLN A 98 -9.35 0.48 12.05
C GLN A 98 -8.53 -0.62 11.37
N VAL A 99 -7.56 -1.22 12.06
CA VAL A 99 -6.65 -2.22 11.48
C VAL A 99 -6.86 -3.56 12.15
N LYS A 100 -7.20 -4.57 11.34
CA LYS A 100 -7.23 -5.97 11.75
C LYS A 100 -6.17 -6.75 10.99
N MET A 101 -5.15 -7.22 11.69
CA MET A 101 -4.10 -8.05 11.13
C MET A 101 -4.67 -9.42 10.75
N GLN A 102 -4.58 -9.83 9.48
CA GLN A 102 -5.17 -11.08 9.00
C GLN A 102 -4.12 -12.13 8.66
N PHE A 103 -3.04 -11.73 7.97
CA PHE A 103 -1.99 -12.65 7.54
C PHE A 103 -0.60 -12.05 7.73
N LEU A 104 0.32 -12.87 8.21
CA LEU A 104 1.75 -12.59 8.21
C LEU A 104 2.44 -13.49 7.18
N LEU A 105 3.06 -12.87 6.19
CA LEU A 105 3.73 -13.54 5.09
C LEU A 105 5.23 -13.53 5.33
N LYS A 106 5.85 -14.72 5.30
CA LYS A 106 7.30 -14.86 5.22
C LYS A 106 7.71 -14.90 3.75
N VAL A 107 8.38 -13.85 3.28
CA VAL A 107 8.70 -13.66 1.86
C VAL A 107 10.19 -13.70 1.64
N ARG A 108 10.63 -14.46 0.63
CA ARG A 108 12.03 -14.50 0.18
C ARG A 108 12.24 -13.54 -1.00
N PHE A 109 13.22 -12.66 -0.87
CA PHE A 109 13.62 -11.67 -1.85
C PHE A 109 14.76 -12.23 -2.70
N HIS A 110 14.60 -12.18 -4.02
CA HIS A 110 15.63 -12.60 -4.97
C HIS A 110 16.37 -11.37 -5.50
N HIS A 111 17.48 -11.03 -4.84
CA HIS A 111 18.34 -9.90 -5.22
C HIS A 111 19.16 -10.24 -6.47
N LYS A 112 19.30 -9.29 -7.38
CA LYS A 112 20.25 -9.42 -8.50
C LYS A 112 21.66 -9.23 -7.96
N THR A 113 22.49 -10.27 -7.99
CA THR A 113 23.93 -10.12 -7.77
C THR A 113 24.52 -9.39 -8.99
N ARG A 114 25.16 -8.24 -8.76
CA ARG A 114 26.03 -7.66 -9.79
C ARG A 114 27.21 -8.61 -9.95
N ARG A 115 27.30 -9.30 -11.10
CA ARG A 115 28.58 -9.86 -11.55
C ARG A 115 29.48 -8.67 -11.89
N THR A 116 30.48 -8.40 -11.06
CA THR A 116 31.62 -7.58 -11.44
C THR A 116 32.38 -8.37 -12.51
N GLY A 117 32.22 -7.96 -13.76
CA GLY A 117 33.11 -8.33 -14.86
C GLY A 117 34.20 -7.29 -15.00
#